data_AF-A0A7Y5WY52-F1
#
_entry.id   AF-A0A7Y5WY52-F1
#
_cell.length_a   1.000
_cell.length_b   1.000
_cell.length_c   1.000
_cell.angle_alpha   90.00
_cell.angle_beta   90.00
_cell.angle_gamma   90.00
#
_symmetry.space_group_name_H-M   'P 1'
#
loop_
_entity.id
_entity.type
_entity.pdbx_description
1 polymer ?
#
loop_
_entity_poly.entity_id
_entity_poly.type
_entity_poly.pdbx_seq_one_letter_code
_entity_poly.pdbx_strand_id
1 'polypeptide(L)'
;MTAAARRFGILVAALVGGSGVIALLLGLAFGSSVSRALSVGWYIVGSVLLISGFFVGNRGPTRPQGEGWHVFSLRRWVRWATPDEQRETLSLSAVLVVLGFLLIALGVLADARYKIV
;
A
#
# COMPACT_ATOMS: atom_id res chain seq x y z
N MET A 1 12.07 -18.40 -8.44
CA MET A 1 12.16 -17.04 -7.85
C MET A 1 11.97 -15.91 -8.86
N THR A 2 12.51 -16.02 -10.07
CA THR A 2 12.40 -15.01 -11.15
C THR A 2 10.97 -14.55 -11.47
N ALA A 3 9.99 -15.45 -11.51
CA ALA A 3 8.59 -15.09 -11.78
C ALA A 3 7.95 -14.22 -10.68
N ALA A 4 8.26 -14.49 -9.40
CA ALA A 4 7.75 -13.69 -8.28
C ALA A 4 8.39 -12.30 -8.25
N ALA A 5 9.71 -12.23 -8.47
CA ALA A 5 10.43 -10.95 -8.60
C ALA A 5 9.87 -10.11 -9.75
N ARG A 6 9.57 -10.74 -10.90
CA ARG A 6 8.94 -10.05 -12.03
C ARG A 6 7.58 -9.46 -11.67
N ARG A 7 6.70 -10.24 -11.03
CA ARG A 7 5.37 -9.76 -10.59
C ARG A 7 5.49 -8.61 -9.60
N PHE A 8 6.39 -8.75 -8.62
CA PHE A 8 6.65 -7.69 -7.65
C PHE A 8 7.20 -6.41 -8.32
N GLY A 9 8.15 -6.55 -9.25
CA GLY A 9 8.66 -5.43 -10.03
C GLY A 9 7.59 -4.73 -10.86
N ILE A 10 6.67 -5.49 -11.48
CA ILE A 10 5.52 -4.93 -12.20
C ILE A 10 4.61 -4.16 -11.24
N LEU A 11 4.31 -4.71 -10.05
CA LEU A 11 3.51 -4.02 -9.04
C LEU A 11 4.16 -2.71 -8.60
N VAL A 12 5.46 -2.72 -8.32
CA VAL A 12 6.22 -1.51 -7.97
C VAL A 12 6.14 -0.49 -9.10
N ALA A 13 6.45 -0.89 -10.34
CA ALA A 13 6.46 0.01 -11.49
C ALA A 13 5.06 0.60 -11.77
N ALA A 14 4.01 -0.21 -11.71
CA ALA A 14 2.63 0.22 -11.90
C ALA A 14 2.21 1.20 -10.80
N LEU A 15 2.58 0.93 -9.55
CA LEU A 15 2.21 1.77 -8.41
C LEU A 15 2.96 3.10 -8.43
N VAL A 16 4.29 3.08 -8.62
CA VAL A 16 5.13 4.28 -8.72
C VAL A 16 4.72 5.13 -9.92
N GLY A 17 4.61 4.51 -11.09
CA GLY A 17 4.24 5.19 -12.33
C GLY A 17 2.79 5.70 -12.30
N GLY A 18 1.84 4.85 -11.93
CA GLY A 18 0.43 5.22 -11.88
C GLY A 18 0.13 6.33 -10.87
N SER A 19 0.61 6.20 -9.64
CA SER A 19 0.45 7.26 -8.64
C SER A 19 1.22 8.53 -9.01
N GLY A 20 2.41 8.39 -9.62
CA GLY A 20 3.19 9.52 -10.11
C GLY A 20 2.47 10.30 -11.21
N VAL A 21 1.90 9.61 -12.22
CA VAL A 21 1.12 10.25 -13.28
C VAL A 21 -0.07 11.00 -12.71
N ILE A 22 -0.84 10.38 -11.82
CA ILE A 22 -1.99 11.03 -11.18
C ILE A 22 -1.54 12.26 -10.38
N ALA A 23 -0.46 12.12 -9.59
CA ALA A 23 0.09 13.20 -8.80
C ALA A 23 0.57 14.37 -9.67
N LEU A 24 1.20 14.10 -10.82
CA LEU A 24 1.63 15.12 -11.78
C LEU A 24 0.46 15.83 -12.43
N LEU A 25 -0.60 15.09 -12.82
CA LEU A 25 -1.80 15.69 -13.40
C LEU A 25 -2.50 16.62 -12.40
N LEU A 26 -2.65 16.18 -11.15
CA LEU A 26 -3.17 17.02 -10.07
C LEU A 26 -2.23 18.21 -9.81
N GLY A 27 -0.93 17.95 -9.77
CA GLY A 27 0.08 18.97 -9.54
C GLY A 27 0.06 20.06 -10.61
N LEU A 28 -0.16 19.71 -11.87
CA LEU A 28 -0.36 20.63 -12.99
C LEU A 28 -1.65 21.44 -12.82
N ALA A 29 -2.76 20.78 -12.47
CA ALA A 29 -4.05 21.43 -12.26
C ALA A 29 -4.01 22.47 -11.12
N PHE A 30 -3.19 22.25 -10.09
CA PHE A 30 -3.04 23.13 -8.94
C PHE A 30 -1.79 24.02 -8.97
N GLY A 31 -1.05 24.06 -10.10
CA GLY A 31 0.12 24.94 -10.26
C GLY A 31 1.32 24.60 -9.35
N SER A 32 1.46 23.35 -8.93
CA SER A 32 2.57 22.88 -8.10
C SER A 32 3.79 22.45 -8.92
N SER A 33 4.98 22.53 -8.31
CA SER A 33 6.21 22.01 -8.94
C SER A 33 6.19 20.48 -9.02
N VAL A 34 6.87 19.93 -10.04
CA VAL A 34 6.99 18.49 -10.31
C VAL A 34 7.47 17.72 -9.08
N SER A 35 8.56 18.17 -8.45
CA SER A 35 9.12 17.55 -7.23
C SER A 35 8.11 17.48 -6.09
N ARG A 36 7.37 18.58 -5.85
CA ARG A 36 6.35 18.63 -4.80
C ARG A 36 5.18 17.69 -5.12
N ALA A 37 4.70 17.70 -6.36
CA ALA A 37 3.60 16.86 -6.80
C ALA A 37 3.91 15.38 -6.57
N LEU A 38 5.06 14.91 -7.05
CA LEU A 38 5.50 13.53 -6.89
C LEU A 38 5.72 13.16 -5.42
N SER A 39 6.42 14.01 -4.67
CA SER A 39 6.70 13.78 -3.25
C SER A 39 5.40 13.60 -2.45
N VAL A 40 4.46 14.55 -2.58
CA VAL A 40 3.17 14.49 -1.89
C VAL A 40 2.34 13.29 -2.35
N GLY A 41 2.29 13.02 -3.65
CA GLY A 41 1.54 11.89 -4.20
C GLY A 41 2.02 10.55 -3.65
N TRP A 42 3.33 10.32 -3.67
CA TRP A 42 3.92 9.10 -3.13
C TRP A 42 3.83 9.01 -1.60
N TYR A 43 3.91 10.11 -0.86
CA TYR A 43 3.63 10.10 0.58
C TYR A 43 2.19 9.68 0.90
N ILE A 44 1.20 10.23 0.19
CA ILE A 44 -0.21 9.90 0.42
C ILE A 44 -0.44 8.41 0.13
N VAL A 45 -0.05 7.94 -1.06
CA VAL A 45 -0.27 6.54 -1.46
C VAL A 45 0.53 5.60 -0.54
N GLY A 46 1.79 5.93 -0.26
CA GLY A 46 2.63 5.13 0.64
C GLY A 46 2.04 5.03 2.05
N SER A 47 1.53 6.13 2.60
CA SER A 47 0.89 6.15 3.92
C SER A 47 -0.37 5.30 3.96
N VAL A 48 -1.23 5.37 2.93
CA VAL A 48 -2.44 4.55 2.83
C VAL A 48 -2.08 3.06 2.80
N LEU A 49 -1.02 2.68 2.08
CA LEU A 49 -0.57 1.29 2.03
C LEU A 49 0.01 0.82 3.36
N LEU A 50 0.78 1.65 4.06
CA LEU A 50 1.29 1.33 5.40
C LEU A 50 0.15 1.13 6.39
N ILE A 51 -0.82 2.05 6.42
CA ILE A 51 -2.00 1.95 7.30
C ILE A 51 -2.78 0.67 6.97
N SER A 52 -3.03 0.42 5.68
CA SER A 52 -3.73 -0.80 5.23
C SER A 52 -2.97 -2.06 5.61
N GLY A 53 -1.65 -2.08 5.40
CA GLY A 53 -0.76 -3.20 5.74
C GLY A 53 -0.76 -3.48 7.25
N PHE A 54 -0.72 -2.44 8.07
CA PHE A 54 -0.86 -2.54 9.52
C PHE A 54 -2.19 -3.18 9.90
N PHE A 55 -3.32 -2.66 9.41
CA PHE A 55 -4.62 -3.21 9.75
C PHE A 55 -4.85 -4.61 9.19
N VAL A 56 -4.28 -4.96 8.04
CA VAL A 56 -4.33 -6.31 7.45
C VAL A 56 -3.51 -7.29 8.30
N GLY A 57 -2.29 -6.91 8.69
CA GLY A 57 -1.40 -7.78 9.47
C GLY A 57 -1.87 -7.97 10.92
N ASN A 58 -2.50 -6.96 11.50
CA ASN A 58 -3.03 -7.00 12.87
C ASN A 58 -4.47 -7.53 12.94
N ARG A 59 -5.03 -8.09 11.84
CA ARG A 59 -6.34 -8.75 11.93
C ARG A 59 -6.21 -9.94 12.86
N GLY A 60 -7.03 -9.96 13.91
CA GLY A 60 -7.06 -11.06 14.87
C GLY A 60 -7.33 -12.42 14.20
N PRO A 61 -7.06 -13.51 14.92
CA PRO A 61 -7.16 -14.89 14.41
C PRO A 61 -8.60 -15.33 14.11
N THR A 62 -9.59 -14.51 14.43
CA THR A 62 -11.01 -14.73 14.20
C THR A 62 -11.44 -14.30 12.79
N ARG A 63 -12.15 -15.17 12.08
CA ARG A 63 -12.71 -14.94 10.74
C ARG A 63 -14.23 -15.16 10.72
N PRO A 64 -14.99 -14.41 9.90
CA PRO A 64 -16.42 -14.66 9.74
C PRO A 64 -16.66 -16.06 9.12
N GLN A 65 -17.73 -16.72 9.54
CA GLN A 65 -18.18 -18.00 9.00
C GLN A 65 -19.19 -17.75 7.87
N GLY A 66 -18.81 -18.10 6.63
CA GLY A 66 -19.59 -17.87 5.40
C GLY A 66 -18.77 -17.18 4.30
N GLU A 67 -19.29 -17.13 3.08
CA GLU A 67 -18.69 -16.34 1.99
C GLU A 67 -19.02 -14.85 2.17
N GLY A 68 -17.99 -14.00 2.18
CA GLY A 68 -18.14 -12.55 2.14
C GLY A 68 -17.62 -11.80 3.37
N TRP A 69 -16.74 -10.82 3.14
CA TRP A 69 -16.37 -9.81 4.13
C TRP A 69 -17.48 -8.75 4.18
N HIS A 70 -18.29 -8.78 5.23
CA HIS A 70 -19.34 -7.79 5.45
C HIS A 70 -18.98 -6.90 6.65
N VAL A 71 -18.53 -5.68 6.38
CA VAL A 71 -18.15 -4.66 7.37
C VAL A 71 -19.30 -4.33 8.35
N PHE A 72 -20.55 -4.64 7.98
CA PHE A 72 -21.76 -4.40 8.77
C PHE A 72 -22.58 -5.66 9.07
N SER A 73 -22.00 -6.86 8.95
CA SER A 73 -22.78 -8.08 9.25
C SER A 73 -22.98 -8.25 10.75
N LEU A 74 -24.25 -8.33 11.17
CA LEU A 74 -24.67 -8.68 12.52
C LEU A 74 -24.59 -10.20 12.79
N ARG A 75 -24.23 -11.03 11.79
CA ARG A 75 -24.08 -12.48 11.98
C ARG A 75 -22.81 -12.76 12.76
N ARG A 76 -22.96 -13.08 14.05
CA ARG A 76 -21.89 -13.38 15.04
C ARG A 76 -21.22 -14.74 14.86
N TRP A 77 -21.29 -15.37 13.70
CA TRP A 77 -20.67 -16.68 13.51
C TRP A 77 -19.23 -16.50 13.08
N VAL A 78 -18.31 -16.85 13.99
CA VAL A 78 -16.88 -16.64 13.87
C VAL A 78 -16.19 -18.00 13.96
N ARG A 79 -15.25 -18.25 13.06
CA ARG A 79 -14.33 -19.39 13.10
C ARG A 79 -12.89 -18.92 13.29
N TRP A 80 -12.02 -19.84 13.66
CA TRP A 80 -10.59 -19.59 13.66
C TRP A 80 -10.02 -19.60 12.23
N ALA A 81 -9.02 -18.75 12.00
CA ALA A 81 -8.26 -18.73 10.75
C ALA A 81 -7.42 -20.00 10.62
N THR A 82 -7.35 -20.56 9.42
CA THR A 82 -6.42 -21.66 9.13
C THR A 82 -4.98 -21.14 9.05
N PRO A 83 -3.95 -22.00 9.22
CA PRO A 83 -2.56 -21.60 9.08
C PRO A 83 -2.24 -20.96 7.72
N ASP A 84 -2.88 -21.42 6.64
CA ASP A 84 -2.68 -20.87 5.30
C ASP A 84 -3.27 -19.46 5.16
N GLU A 85 -4.46 -19.22 5.73
CA GLU A 85 -5.06 -17.88 5.77
C GLU A 85 -4.21 -16.89 6.57
N GLN A 86 -3.58 -17.36 7.65
CA GLN A 86 -2.63 -16.55 8.43
C GLN A 86 -1.40 -16.20 7.59
N ARG A 87 -0.81 -17.17 6.88
CA ARG A 87 0.33 -16.95 5.99
C ARG A 87 -0.01 -15.99 4.85
N GLU A 88 -1.19 -16.12 4.26
CA GLU A 88 -1.67 -15.21 3.22
C GLU A 88 -1.86 -13.78 3.76
N THR A 89 -2.48 -13.64 4.93
CA THR A 89 -2.66 -12.35 5.60
C THR A 89 -1.33 -11.67 5.89
N LEU A 90 -0.36 -12.42 6.44
CA LEU A 90 0.99 -11.94 6.72
C LEU A 90 1.72 -11.55 5.43
N SER A 91 1.62 -12.37 4.38
CA SER A 91 2.25 -12.09 3.09
C SER A 91 1.67 -10.84 2.44
N LEU A 92 0.35 -10.68 2.46
CA LEU A 92 -0.33 -9.48 1.95
C LEU A 92 0.08 -8.24 2.75
N SER A 93 0.08 -8.33 4.09
CA SER A 93 0.56 -7.26 4.96
C SER A 93 1.99 -6.86 4.62
N ALA A 94 2.90 -7.84 4.49
CA ALA A 94 4.29 -7.60 4.14
C ALA A 94 4.42 -6.89 2.78
N VAL A 95 3.68 -7.31 1.76
CA VAL A 95 3.68 -6.65 0.44
C VAL A 95 3.20 -5.20 0.55
N LEU A 96 2.09 -4.95 1.24
CA LEU A 96 1.56 -3.59 1.44
C LEU A 96 2.54 -2.70 2.19
N VAL A 97 3.16 -3.22 3.26
CA VAL A 97 4.13 -2.49 4.07
C VAL A 97 5.38 -2.14 3.25
N VAL A 98 5.95 -3.11 2.53
CA VAL A 98 7.13 -2.91 1.69
C VAL A 98 6.85 -1.89 0.58
N LEU A 99 5.72 -2.01 -0.13
CA LEU A 99 5.33 -1.05 -1.16
C LEU A 99 5.11 0.35 -0.57
N GLY A 100 4.47 0.44 0.61
CA GLY A 100 4.27 1.69 1.32
C GLY A 100 5.58 2.39 1.67
N PHE A 101 6.54 1.65 2.25
CA PHE A 101 7.87 2.17 2.56
C PHE A 101 8.64 2.60 1.30
N LEU A 102 8.58 1.81 0.22
CA LEU A 102 9.25 2.17 -1.04
C LEU A 102 8.72 3.49 -1.60
N LEU A 103 7.40 3.69 -1.62
CA LEU A 103 6.82 4.95 -2.07
C LEU A 103 7.20 6.12 -1.18
N ILE A 104 7.19 5.94 0.15
CA ILE A 104 7.64 7.01 1.06
C ILE A 104 9.11 7.36 0.81
N ALA A 105 9.98 6.36 0.65
CA ALA A 105 11.39 6.59 0.33
C ALA A 105 11.56 7.36 -0.99
N LEU A 106 10.83 7.00 -2.04
CA LEU A 106 10.81 7.76 -3.30
C LEU A 106 10.26 9.18 -3.09
N GLY A 107 9.23 9.34 -2.24
CA GLY A 107 8.67 10.64 -1.87
C GLY A 107 9.69 11.55 -1.20
N VAL A 108 10.53 10.99 -0.31
CA VAL A 108 11.65 11.69 0.33
C VAL A 108 12.70 12.07 -0.70
N LEU A 109 13.08 11.15 -1.60
CA LEU A 109 14.07 11.43 -2.65
C LEU A 109 13.60 12.49 -3.66
N ALA A 110 12.29 12.58 -3.91
CA ALA A 110 11.71 13.61 -4.77
C ALA A 110 11.52 14.95 -4.06
N ASP A 111 11.60 14.99 -2.72
CA ASP A 111 11.37 16.22 -1.95
C ASP A 111 12.60 17.15 -2.03
N ALA A 112 12.54 18.10 -2.96
CA ALA A 112 13.59 19.10 -3.14
C ALA A 112 13.66 20.16 -2.03
N ARG A 113 12.74 20.15 -1.05
CA ARG A 113 12.72 21.16 0.02
C ARG A 113 13.77 20.91 1.10
N TYR A 114 14.19 19.66 1.27
CA TYR A 114 15.20 19.28 2.25
C TYR A 114 16.49 18.90 1.51
N LYS A 115 17.56 19.65 1.74
CA LYS A 115 18.90 19.20 1.36
C LYS A 115 19.28 18.02 2.25
N ILE A 116 19.29 16.83 1.65
CA ILE A 116 19.90 15.66 2.25
C ILE A 116 21.38 15.76 1.88
N VAL A 117 22.16 16.39 2.77
CA VAL A 117 23.56 16.88 2.62
C VAL A 117 23.68 18.28 2.02
#